data_AF-W1PQB7-F1
#
_entry.id   AF-W1PQB7-F1
#
_cell.length_a   1.000
_cell.length_b   1.000
_cell.length_c   1.000
_cell.angle_alpha   90.00
_cell.angle_beta   90.00
_cell.angle_gamma   90.00
#
_symmetry.space_group_name_H-M   'P 1'
#
loop_
_entity.id
_entity.type
_entity.pdbx_description
1 polymer ?
#
loop_
_entity_poly.entity_id
_entity_poly.type
_entity_poly.pdbx_seq_one_letter_code
_entity_poly.pdbx_strand_id
1 'polypeptide(L)'
;MASSLSTMLAHLHHPSLVQALGSFTTMLELRQLHAHITTAGLSFDPFTISRLLALFAISNHGDIDHAQAIFAHFKNPTPFMYNTIIRGFSQSSEPVKAIQTFNQMLSSGIYPDNFTYPFVIRCCVVDDHDYWLWKFRRN
;
A
#
# COMPACT_ATOMS: atom_id res chain seq x y z
N MET A 1 -7.44 27.51 -1.21
CA MET A 1 -6.56 26.31 -1.18
C MET A 1 -6.59 25.60 0.17
N ALA A 2 -6.47 26.29 1.33
CA ALA A 2 -6.54 25.64 2.66
C ALA A 2 -7.86 24.86 2.93
N SER A 3 -8.98 25.31 2.37
CA SER A 3 -10.30 24.65 2.49
C SER A 3 -10.38 23.27 1.82
N SER A 4 -9.51 22.97 0.87
CA SER A 4 -9.49 21.68 0.17
C SER A 4 -8.77 20.61 0.99
N LEU A 5 -7.62 20.95 1.61
CA LEU A 5 -6.83 20.00 2.40
C LEU A 5 -7.51 19.59 3.72
N SER A 6 -8.23 20.51 4.37
CA SER A 6 -9.04 20.17 5.55
C SER A 6 -10.17 19.20 5.21
N THR A 7 -10.78 19.37 4.03
CA THR A 7 -11.84 18.49 3.52
C THR A 7 -11.28 17.12 3.15
N MET A 8 -10.08 17.09 2.55
CA MET A 8 -9.33 15.87 2.26
C MET A 8 -8.96 15.08 3.52
N LEU A 9 -8.49 15.76 4.57
CA LEU A 9 -8.27 15.12 5.87
C LEU A 9 -9.57 14.56 6.47
N ALA A 10 -10.68 15.30 6.36
CA ALA A 10 -11.98 14.81 6.83
C ALA A 10 -12.42 13.54 6.08
N HIS A 11 -12.18 13.46 4.76
CA HIS A 11 -12.42 12.23 3.99
C HIS A 11 -11.47 11.09 4.40
N LEU A 12 -10.20 11.39 4.72
CA LEU A 12 -9.28 10.42 5.31
C LEU A 12 -9.75 9.94 6.69
N HIS A 13 -10.64 10.62 7.39
CA HIS A 13 -11.20 10.14 8.67
C HIS A 13 -12.57 9.48 8.50
N HIS A 14 -13.11 9.43 7.28
CA HIS A 14 -14.42 8.84 7.02
C HIS A 14 -14.43 7.32 7.27
N PRO A 15 -15.36 6.74 8.05
CA PRO A 15 -15.29 5.32 8.48
C PRO A 15 -15.21 4.30 7.33
N SER A 16 -15.74 4.64 6.15
CA SER A 16 -15.58 3.83 4.94
C SER A 16 -14.27 4.14 4.21
N LEU A 17 -13.37 3.14 4.15
CA LEU A 17 -12.14 3.20 3.36
C LEU A 17 -12.43 3.35 1.86
N VAL A 18 -13.46 2.67 1.36
CA VAL A 18 -13.87 2.73 -0.06
C VAL A 18 -14.25 4.15 -0.47
N GLN A 19 -14.96 4.87 0.39
CA GLN A 19 -15.34 6.26 0.10
C GLN A 19 -14.14 7.19 0.10
N ALA A 20 -13.15 6.97 0.99
CA ALA A 20 -11.90 7.74 0.91
C ALA A 20 -11.12 7.42 -0.35
N LEU A 21 -11.02 6.14 -0.76
CA LEU A 21 -10.36 5.78 -2.02
C LEU A 21 -11.02 6.48 -3.23
N GLY A 22 -12.33 6.67 -3.20
CA GLY A 22 -13.08 7.35 -4.26
C GLY A 22 -13.09 8.88 -4.20
N SER A 23 -12.67 9.50 -3.08
CA SER A 23 -12.74 10.96 -2.90
C SER A 23 -11.52 11.72 -3.42
N PHE A 24 -10.41 11.02 -3.68
CA PHE A 24 -9.19 11.64 -4.20
C PHE A 24 -9.08 11.40 -5.69
N THR A 25 -8.90 12.49 -6.45
CA THR A 25 -8.97 12.42 -7.91
C THR A 25 -7.60 12.40 -8.56
N THR A 26 -6.57 12.95 -7.90
CA THR A 26 -5.22 13.03 -8.47
C THR A 26 -4.10 12.68 -7.48
N MET A 27 -2.97 12.19 -8.00
CA MET A 27 -1.77 11.94 -7.19
C MET A 27 -1.16 13.22 -6.60
N LEU A 28 -1.40 14.38 -7.22
CA LEU A 28 -0.96 15.66 -6.69
C LEU A 28 -1.67 15.96 -5.36
N GLU A 29 -2.98 15.76 -5.30
CA GLU A 29 -3.78 15.95 -4.07
C GLU A 29 -3.31 15.00 -2.95
N LEU A 30 -3.03 13.74 -3.27
CA LEU A 30 -2.52 12.78 -2.30
C LEU A 30 -1.14 13.15 -1.76
N ARG A 31 -0.24 13.65 -2.61
CA ARG A 31 1.09 14.11 -2.18
C ARG A 31 0.98 15.36 -1.31
N GLN A 32 0.08 16.29 -1.63
CA GLN A 32 -0.20 17.46 -0.79
C GLN A 32 -0.79 17.04 0.57
N LEU A 33 -1.70 16.06 0.58
CA LEU A 33 -2.25 15.49 1.81
C LEU A 33 -1.15 14.84 2.66
N HIS A 34 -0.26 14.05 2.06
CA HIS A 34 0.88 13.45 2.77
C HIS A 34 1.82 14.50 3.37
N ALA A 35 2.14 15.56 2.61
CA ALA A 35 2.94 16.68 3.11
C ALA A 35 2.24 17.35 4.29
N HIS A 36 0.93 17.58 4.18
CA HIS A 36 0.13 18.19 5.25
C HIS A 36 0.10 17.32 6.53
N ILE A 37 -0.18 16.01 6.41
CA ILE A 37 -0.12 15.03 7.51
C ILE A 37 1.24 15.07 8.20
N THR A 38 2.32 15.13 7.42
CA THR A 38 3.69 15.17 7.95
C THR A 38 3.93 16.46 8.73
N THR A 39 3.57 17.62 8.17
CA THR A 39 3.72 18.93 8.85
C THR A 39 2.84 19.08 10.08
N ALA A 40 1.70 18.38 10.13
CA ALA A 40 0.79 18.36 11.28
C ALA A 40 1.23 17.38 12.38
N GLY A 41 2.32 16.62 12.18
CA GLY A 41 2.80 15.63 13.15
C GLY A 41 1.95 14.35 13.23
N LEU A 42 1.05 14.14 12.25
CA LEU A 42 0.14 12.98 12.21
C LEU A 42 0.77 11.75 11.53
N SER A 43 2.04 11.82 11.13
CA SER A 43 2.77 10.73 10.48
C SER A 43 3.05 9.53 11.39
N PHE A 44 2.78 9.65 12.68
CA PHE A 44 2.92 8.56 13.66
C PHE A 44 1.59 7.88 14.01
N ASP A 45 0.45 8.42 13.55
CA ASP A 45 -0.85 7.81 13.80
C ASP A 45 -1.06 6.59 12.88
N PRO A 46 -1.21 5.37 13.42
CA PRO A 46 -1.39 4.17 12.61
C PRO A 46 -2.63 4.23 11.74
N PHE A 47 -3.70 4.90 12.18
CA PHE A 47 -4.93 5.00 11.41
C PHE A 47 -4.74 5.88 10.16
N THR A 48 -4.20 7.08 10.34
CA THR A 48 -3.86 8.03 9.28
C THR A 48 -2.93 7.41 8.25
N ILE A 49 -1.84 6.77 8.69
CA ILE A 49 -0.88 6.14 7.78
C ILE A 49 -1.48 4.93 7.06
N SER A 50 -2.25 4.08 7.74
CA SER A 50 -2.90 2.93 7.10
C SER A 50 -3.75 3.34 5.89
N ARG A 51 -4.47 4.45 6.02
CA ARG A 51 -5.31 4.97 4.94
C ARG A 51 -4.51 5.64 3.85
N LEU A 52 -3.47 6.38 4.21
CA LEU A 52 -2.56 6.97 3.23
C LEU A 52 -1.89 5.89 2.39
N LEU A 53 -1.45 4.79 3.02
CA LEU A 53 -0.91 3.62 2.32
C LEU A 53 -1.93 3.03 1.36
N ALA A 54 -3.19 2.84 1.79
CA ALA A 54 -4.24 2.31 0.92
C ALA A 54 -4.48 3.20 -0.31
N LEU A 55 -4.46 4.53 -0.13
CA LEU A 55 -4.63 5.51 -1.20
C LEU A 55 -3.50 5.46 -2.22
N PHE A 56 -2.25 5.30 -1.78
CA PHE A 56 -1.11 5.18 -2.70
C PHE A 56 -0.97 3.78 -3.30
N ALA A 57 -1.24 2.71 -2.56
CA ALA A 57 -0.94 1.34 -2.98
C ALA A 57 -2.04 0.67 -3.82
N ILE A 58 -3.33 1.00 -3.59
CA ILE A 58 -4.47 0.25 -4.14
C ILE A 58 -5.24 1.03 -5.23
N SER A 59 -5.07 2.35 -5.30
CA SER A 59 -5.75 3.18 -6.29
C SER A 59 -5.32 2.83 -7.73
N ASN A 60 -6.23 2.98 -8.69
CA ASN A 60 -5.98 2.67 -10.12
C ASN A 60 -4.75 3.39 -10.70
N HIS A 61 -4.42 4.57 -10.18
CA HIS A 61 -3.25 5.37 -10.54
C HIS A 61 -2.29 5.52 -9.37
N GLY A 62 -2.28 4.56 -8.46
CA GLY A 62 -1.48 4.56 -7.24
C GLY A 62 0.03 4.58 -7.53
N ASP A 63 0.78 5.03 -6.53
CA ASP A 63 2.24 5.10 -6.53
C ASP A 63 2.72 4.16 -5.42
N ILE A 64 2.89 2.88 -5.77
CA ILE A 64 3.27 1.82 -4.81
C ILE A 64 4.66 2.04 -4.22
N ASP A 65 5.59 2.63 -4.98
CA ASP A 65 6.92 2.97 -4.48
C ASP A 65 6.84 4.06 -3.42
N HIS A 66 5.98 5.08 -3.62
CA HIS A 66 5.71 6.08 -2.59
C HIS A 66 5.03 5.49 -1.34
N ALA A 67 4.09 4.55 -1.52
CA ALA A 67 3.50 3.81 -0.41
C ALA A 67 4.56 3.02 0.38
N GLN A 68 5.46 2.34 -0.33
CA GLN A 68 6.56 1.59 0.29
C GLN A 68 7.51 2.52 1.05
N ALA A 69 7.81 3.70 0.52
CA ALA A 69 8.62 4.70 1.23
C ALA A 69 7.95 5.12 2.54
N ILE A 70 6.65 5.40 2.55
CA ILE A 70 5.90 5.73 3.78
C ILE A 70 5.96 4.55 4.77
N PHE A 71 5.68 3.33 4.28
CA PHE A 71 5.67 2.11 5.09
C PHE A 71 7.02 1.84 5.75
N ALA A 72 8.13 1.98 5.01
CA ALA A 72 9.47 1.73 5.51
C ALA A 72 9.90 2.69 6.64
N HIS A 73 9.34 3.89 6.70
CA HIS A 73 9.61 4.86 7.76
C HIS A 73 8.68 4.72 8.98
N PHE A 74 7.60 3.95 8.87
CA PHE A 74 6.63 3.81 9.95
C PHE A 74 7.10 2.77 10.99
N LYS A 75 7.19 3.19 12.25
CA LYS A 75 7.57 2.31 13.36
C LYS A 75 6.37 1.47 13.80
N ASN A 76 6.56 0.16 13.91
CA ASN A 76 5.54 -0.82 14.31
C ASN A 76 4.32 -0.88 13.36
N PRO A 77 4.50 -1.32 12.09
CA PRO A 77 3.39 -1.44 11.16
C PRO A 77 2.35 -2.47 11.64
N THR A 78 1.08 -2.20 11.35
CA THR A 78 -0.03 -3.09 11.70
C THR A 78 -0.21 -4.20 10.65
N PRO A 79 -0.90 -5.31 10.96
CA PRO A 79 -1.24 -6.34 9.95
C PRO A 79 -1.93 -5.75 8.72
N PHE A 80 -2.80 -4.76 8.93
CA PHE A 80 -3.49 -4.06 7.85
C PHE A 80 -2.52 -3.32 6.90
N MET A 81 -1.48 -2.67 7.45
CA MET A 81 -0.46 -1.99 6.64
C MET A 81 0.35 -2.98 5.80
N TYR A 82 0.77 -4.10 6.40
CA TYR A 82 1.42 -5.20 5.66
C TYR A 82 0.53 -5.72 4.53
N ASN A 83 -0.73 -6.03 4.82
CA ASN A 83 -1.69 -6.51 3.83
C ASN A 83 -1.89 -5.51 2.68
N THR A 84 -1.90 -4.21 3.00
CA THR A 84 -2.03 -3.13 2.01
C THR A 84 -0.84 -3.11 1.04
N ILE A 85 0.40 -3.17 1.55
CA ILE A 85 1.61 -3.18 0.74
C ILE A 85 1.74 -4.46 -0.07
N ILE A 86 1.49 -5.62 0.55
CA ILE A 86 1.52 -6.93 -0.14
C ILE A 86 0.52 -6.92 -1.31
N ARG A 87 -0.71 -6.43 -1.07
CA ARG A 87 -1.72 -6.29 -2.12
C ARG A 87 -1.23 -5.37 -3.24
N GLY A 88 -0.72 -4.19 -2.91
CA GLY A 88 -0.21 -3.24 -3.89
C GLY A 88 0.88 -3.83 -4.77
N PHE A 89 1.89 -4.47 -4.19
CA PHE A 89 2.95 -5.13 -4.96
C PHE A 89 2.45 -6.31 -5.78
N SER A 90 1.48 -7.09 -5.29
CA SER A 90 0.90 -8.23 -6.04
C SER A 90 0.16 -7.83 -7.33
N GLN A 91 -0.20 -6.55 -7.44
CA GLN A 91 -0.87 -5.95 -8.60
C GLN A 91 0.08 -5.06 -9.42
N SER A 92 1.32 -4.88 -8.97
CA SER A 92 2.35 -4.07 -9.62
C SER A 92 3.22 -4.89 -10.57
N SER A 93 4.20 -4.23 -11.21
CA SER A 93 5.26 -4.89 -11.99
C SER A 93 6.32 -5.61 -11.14
N GLU A 94 6.26 -5.52 -9.80
CA GLU A 94 7.27 -6.09 -8.90
C GLU A 94 6.65 -7.04 -7.85
N PRO A 95 5.99 -8.14 -8.26
CA PRO A 95 5.34 -9.08 -7.35
C PRO A 95 6.30 -9.72 -6.33
N VAL A 96 7.59 -9.83 -6.65
CA VAL A 96 8.63 -10.32 -5.73
C VAL A 96 8.72 -9.48 -4.45
N LYS A 97 8.49 -8.15 -4.53
CA LYS A 97 8.47 -7.27 -3.36
C LYS A 97 7.31 -7.61 -2.42
N ALA A 98 6.20 -8.16 -2.92
CA ALA A 98 5.10 -8.64 -2.07
C ALA A 98 5.54 -9.82 -1.21
N ILE A 99 6.28 -10.79 -1.78
CA ILE A 99 6.83 -11.95 -1.07
C ILE A 99 7.88 -11.50 -0.04
N GLN A 100 8.74 -10.54 -0.40
CA GLN A 100 9.70 -9.96 0.54
C GLN A 100 9.00 -9.28 1.73
N THR A 101 7.93 -8.53 1.45
CA THR A 101 7.12 -7.87 2.49
C THR A 101 6.41 -8.89 3.39
N PHE A 102 5.92 -9.99 2.83
CA PHE A 102 5.37 -11.11 3.59
C PHE A 102 6.42 -11.75 4.52
N ASN A 103 7.64 -11.98 4.03
CA ASN A 103 8.73 -12.48 4.86
C ASN A 103 9.11 -11.50 5.97
N GLN A 104 9.09 -10.19 5.68
CA GLN A 104 9.29 -9.15 6.68
C GLN A 104 8.21 -9.21 7.79
N MET A 105 6.94 -9.40 7.41
CA MET A 105 5.82 -9.56 8.34
C MET A 105 6.06 -10.71 9.33
N LEU A 106 6.45 -11.88 8.81
CA LEU A 106 6.79 -13.06 9.61
C LEU A 106 7.97 -12.81 10.55
N SER A 107 9.05 -12.22 10.02
CA SER A 107 10.25 -11.91 10.82
C SER A 107 9.99 -10.90 11.94
N SER A 108 8.97 -10.07 11.78
CA SER A 108 8.52 -9.08 12.77
C SER A 108 7.56 -9.67 13.82
N GLY A 109 7.28 -10.98 13.77
CA GLY A 109 6.35 -11.65 14.68
C GLY A 109 4.88 -11.30 14.44
N ILE A 110 4.55 -10.73 13.28
CA ILE A 110 3.17 -10.38 12.92
C ILE A 110 2.59 -11.52 12.10
N TYR A 111 1.46 -12.06 12.57
CA TYR A 111 0.83 -13.22 11.94
C TYR A 111 -0.01 -12.80 10.72
N PRO A 112 0.22 -13.44 9.56
CA PRO A 112 -0.64 -13.27 8.39
C PRO A 112 -2.08 -13.71 8.65
N ASP A 113 -3.02 -13.09 7.96
CA ASP A 113 -4.45 -13.38 8.06
C ASP A 113 -5.04 -13.80 6.70
N ASN A 114 -6.35 -14.04 6.68
CA ASN A 114 -7.08 -14.43 5.47
C ASN A 114 -7.04 -13.36 4.36
N PHE A 115 -6.66 -12.12 4.68
CA PHE A 115 -6.45 -11.05 3.71
C PHE A 115 -5.01 -10.99 3.20
N THR A 116 -4.06 -11.69 3.81
CA THR A 116 -2.67 -11.78 3.34
C THR A 116 -2.51 -12.84 2.25
N TYR A 117 -2.95 -14.07 2.52
CA TYR A 117 -2.64 -15.25 1.70
C TYR A 117 -3.05 -15.15 0.23
N PRO A 118 -4.23 -14.62 -0.15
CA PRO A 118 -4.64 -14.56 -1.55
C PRO A 118 -3.66 -13.79 -2.43
N PHE A 119 -3.09 -12.69 -1.92
CA PHE A 119 -2.14 -11.85 -2.66
C PHE A 119 -0.75 -12.50 -2.75
N VAL A 120 -0.30 -13.17 -1.69
CA VAL A 120 0.98 -13.90 -1.69
C VAL A 120 0.93 -15.08 -2.66
N ILE A 121 -0.14 -15.88 -2.61
CA ILE A 121 -0.32 -17.03 -3.52
C ILE A 121 -0.34 -16.58 -4.97
N ARG A 122 -1.03 -15.46 -5.27
CA ARG A 122 -1.04 -14.88 -6.62
C ARG A 122 0.36 -14.60 -7.13
N CYS A 123 1.25 -14.02 -6.32
CA CYS A 123 2.63 -13.73 -6.72
C CYS A 123 3.41 -15.00 -7.07
N CYS A 124 3.25 -16.08 -6.30
CA CYS A 124 3.92 -17.35 -6.56
C CYS A 124 3.48 -18.01 -7.87
N VAL A 125 2.20 -17.83 -8.26
CA VAL A 125 1.67 -18.40 -9.51
C VAL A 125 2.16 -17.61 -10.73
N VAL A 126 2.29 -16.28 -10.61
CA VAL A 126 2.78 -15.43 -11.71
C VAL A 126 4.26 -15.70 -12.02
N ASP A 127 5.09 -15.87 -10.99
CA ASP A 127 6.52 -16.21 -11.18
C ASP A 127 6.71 -17.54 -11.94
N ASP A 128 5.84 -18.52 -11.74
CA ASP A 128 5.93 -19.81 -12.44
C ASP A 128 5.58 -19.67 -13.94
N HIS A 129 4.58 -18.84 -14.28
CA HIS A 129 4.18 -18.64 -15.67
C HIS A 129 5.23 -17.84 -16.48
N ASP A 130 5.90 -16.86 -15.85
CA ASP A 130 7.02 -16.14 -16.46
C ASP A 130 8.30 -16.98 -16.52
N TYR A 131 8.51 -17.91 -15.59
CA TYR A 131 9.60 -18.88 -15.65
C TYR A 131 9.49 -19.80 -16.87
N TRP A 132 8.29 -20.33 -17.18
CA TRP A 132 8.09 -21.12 -18.39
C TRP A 132 8.27 -20.30 -19.66
N LEU A 133 7.81 -19.05 -19.71
CA LEU A 133 8.01 -18.16 -20.86
C LEU A 133 9.48 -17.75 -21.06
N TRP A 134 10.22 -17.52 -19.97
CA TRP A 134 11.67 -17.29 -20.01
C TRP A 134 12.43 -18.52 -20.50
N LYS A 135 12.04 -19.72 -20.06
CA LYS A 135 12.65 -20.99 -20.50
C LYS A 135 12.34 -21.31 -21.96
N PHE A 136 11.14 -20.96 -22.45
CA PHE A 136 10.72 -21.22 -23.84
C PHE A 136 11.35 -20.23 -24.85
N ARG A 137 11.71 -19.01 -24.43
CA ARG A 137 12.40 -18.03 -25.30
C ARG A 137 13.90 -18.30 -25.50
N ARG A 138 14.49 -19.23 -24.75
CA ARG A 138 15.92 -19.60 -24.83
C ARG A 138 16.18 -20.96 -25.48
N ASN A 139 15.15 -21.61 -26.01
CA ASN A 139 15.24 -22.74 -26.94
C ASN A 139 14.66 -22.33 -28.29
#